data_AF-A0A0Q5QLS4-F1
#
_entry.id   AF-A0A0Q5QLS4-F1
#
_cell.length_a   1.000
_cell.length_b   1.000
_cell.length_c   1.000
_cell.angle_alpha   90.00
_cell.angle_beta   90.00
_cell.angle_gamma   90.00
#
_symmetry.space_group_name_H-M   'P 1'
#
loop_
_entity.id
_entity.type
_entity.pdbx_description
1 polymer ?
#
loop_
_entity_poly.entity_id
_entity_poly.type
_entity_poly.pdbx_seq_one_letter_code
_entity_poly.pdbx_strand_id
1 'polypeptide(L)'
;MKKVFFLLILVISNFSLCQKQRLTDVGFYYGFSEYQKDSLAKPNVYADIKNQNDSYIKISDFRFVDSNKKAKMENSAWLMKLQDKLYFNMLYASHIYSFDTYAKVNLVGKKYFLIYLDEQKDKKAIGATNPYGGSLIGLAIYADLKSRVTWKDKKGKSYTVLLIDVENKDNVGDKRDVSFGRILDTKLILKISNDSPEVISKLKNNNFYLENVIDLVNEVNIK
;
A
#
# COMPACT_ATOMS: atom_id res chain seq x y z
N MET A 1 -14.15 -27.17 43.38
CA MET A 1 -15.23 -26.51 42.63
C MET A 1 -14.93 -25.05 42.24
N LYS A 2 -14.48 -24.17 43.16
CA LYS A 2 -14.19 -22.74 42.83
C LYS A 2 -13.14 -22.53 41.71
N LYS A 3 -12.13 -23.39 41.59
CA LYS A 3 -11.09 -23.30 40.54
C LYS A 3 -11.59 -23.65 39.13
N VAL A 4 -12.60 -24.52 39.02
CA VAL A 4 -13.20 -24.90 37.72
C VAL A 4 -14.08 -23.79 37.16
N PHE A 5 -14.77 -23.07 38.05
CA PHE A 5 -15.60 -21.92 37.69
C PHE A 5 -14.76 -20.75 37.13
N PHE A 6 -13.58 -20.52 37.70
CA PHE A 6 -12.64 -19.49 37.21
C PHE A 6 -12.08 -19.82 35.82
N LEU A 7 -11.82 -21.11 35.54
CA LEU A 7 -11.35 -21.57 34.23
C LEU A 7 -12.45 -21.41 33.15
N LEU A 8 -13.70 -21.71 33.49
CA LEU A 8 -14.85 -21.51 32.60
C LEU A 8 -15.06 -20.03 32.26
N ILE A 9 -14.91 -19.13 33.23
CA ILE A 9 -15.01 -17.68 32.99
C ILE A 9 -13.89 -17.19 32.05
N LEU A 10 -12.65 -17.68 32.24
CA LEU A 10 -11.51 -17.36 31.36
C LEU A 10 -11.69 -17.90 29.93
N VAL A 11 -12.28 -19.08 29.77
CA VAL A 11 -12.55 -19.66 28.44
C VAL A 11 -13.65 -18.86 27.74
N ILE A 12 -14.75 -18.53 28.43
CA ILE A 12 -15.87 -17.78 27.85
C ILE A 12 -15.48 -16.34 27.52
N SER A 13 -14.66 -15.68 28.34
CA SER A 13 -14.20 -14.30 28.06
C SER A 13 -13.30 -14.19 26.83
N ASN A 14 -12.63 -15.28 26.43
CA ASN A 14 -11.83 -15.31 25.21
C ASN A 14 -12.67 -15.51 23.94
N PHE A 15 -13.88 -16.08 24.04
CA PHE A 15 -14.77 -16.22 22.89
C PHE A 15 -15.44 -14.91 22.46
N SER A 16 -15.69 -13.99 23.40
CA SER A 16 -16.33 -12.70 23.11
C SER A 16 -15.46 -11.71 22.33
N LEU A 17 -14.14 -11.96 22.25
CA LEU A 17 -13.18 -11.08 21.56
C LEU A 17 -12.88 -11.50 20.12
N CYS A 18 -13.45 -12.62 19.64
CA CYS A 18 -13.31 -13.06 18.25
C CYS A 18 -14.51 -12.61 17.39
N GLN A 19 -14.91 -11.35 17.48
CA GLN A 19 -15.80 -10.80 16.45
C GLN A 19 -14.94 -10.52 15.22
N LYS A 20 -15.20 -11.29 14.14
CA LYS A 20 -14.63 -10.99 12.82
C LYS A 20 -15.07 -9.58 12.42
N GLN A 21 -14.14 -8.64 12.46
CA GLN A 21 -14.41 -7.28 12.05
C GLN A 21 -14.74 -7.26 10.56
N ARG A 22 -15.94 -6.77 10.23
CA ARG A 22 -16.37 -6.60 8.85
C ARG A 22 -16.13 -5.18 8.39
N LEU A 23 -15.63 -5.06 7.17
CA LEU A 23 -15.57 -3.82 6.44
C LEU A 23 -16.85 -3.67 5.62
N THR A 24 -17.54 -2.55 5.78
CA THR A 24 -18.77 -2.17 5.07
C THR A 24 -18.66 -0.70 4.66
N ASP A 25 -19.62 -0.18 3.90
CA ASP A 25 -19.70 1.24 3.49
C ASP A 25 -18.43 1.76 2.80
N VAL A 26 -17.90 0.95 1.89
CA VAL A 26 -16.72 1.27 1.08
C VAL A 26 -17.12 1.78 -0.31
N GLY A 27 -16.43 2.81 -0.77
CA GLY A 27 -16.47 3.26 -2.15
C GLY A 27 -15.28 2.72 -2.94
N PHE A 28 -15.42 2.61 -4.25
CA PHE A 28 -14.37 2.13 -5.14
C PHE A 28 -14.20 3.03 -6.35
N TYR A 29 -12.95 3.21 -6.75
CA TYR A 29 -12.61 3.58 -8.12
C TYR A 29 -12.01 2.32 -8.75
N TYR A 30 -12.72 1.72 -9.70
CA TYR A 30 -12.27 0.49 -10.35
C TYR A 30 -11.04 0.72 -11.22
N GLY A 31 -10.88 1.95 -11.72
CA GLY A 31 -9.75 2.34 -12.54
C GLY A 31 -9.33 3.81 -12.38
N PHE A 32 -8.21 4.13 -13.03
CA PHE A 32 -7.61 5.46 -13.10
C PHE A 32 -8.57 6.50 -13.67
N SER A 33 -9.28 6.17 -14.76
CA SER A 33 -10.20 7.10 -15.41
C SER A 33 -11.41 7.41 -14.55
N GLU A 34 -11.88 6.47 -13.71
CA GLU A 34 -12.96 6.72 -12.76
C GLU A 34 -12.53 7.70 -11.67
N TYR A 35 -11.31 7.54 -11.14
CA TYR A 35 -10.77 8.50 -10.17
C TYR A 35 -10.64 9.91 -10.75
N GLN A 36 -10.11 10.02 -11.98
CA GLN A 36 -9.96 11.32 -12.66
C GLN A 36 -11.31 12.04 -12.90
N LYS A 37 -12.40 11.27 -13.04
CA LYS A 37 -13.76 11.79 -13.23
C LYS A 37 -14.54 11.93 -11.92
N ASP A 38 -13.92 11.63 -10.78
CA ASP A 38 -14.56 11.47 -9.47
C ASP A 38 -15.82 10.57 -9.50
N SER A 39 -15.76 9.50 -10.30
CA SER A 39 -16.86 8.55 -10.47
C SER A 39 -16.76 7.42 -9.44
N LEU A 40 -17.05 7.73 -8.18
CA LEU A 40 -16.98 6.77 -7.07
C LEU A 40 -18.16 5.79 -7.08
N ALA A 41 -17.89 4.50 -7.23
CA ALA A 41 -18.89 3.45 -7.09
C ALA A 41 -19.09 3.08 -5.61
N LYS A 42 -20.34 2.84 -5.18
CA LYS A 42 -20.70 2.42 -3.80
C LYS A 42 -21.57 1.16 -3.82
N PRO A 43 -21.02 0.00 -4.20
CA PRO A 43 -21.77 -1.25 -4.22
C PRO A 43 -22.09 -1.71 -2.78
N ASN A 44 -23.20 -2.41 -2.60
CA ASN A 44 -23.59 -2.98 -1.32
C ASN A 44 -22.78 -4.27 -1.03
N VAL A 45 -21.55 -4.11 -0.55
CA VAL A 45 -20.61 -5.20 -0.29
C VAL A 45 -20.05 -5.16 1.13
N TYR A 46 -19.58 -6.32 1.59
CA TYR A 46 -18.79 -6.44 2.80
C TYR A 46 -17.53 -7.28 2.57
N ALA A 47 -16.54 -7.14 3.45
CA ALA A 47 -15.38 -8.03 3.51
C ALA A 47 -15.01 -8.33 4.97
N ASP A 48 -14.49 -9.54 5.25
CA ASP A 48 -13.92 -9.82 6.56
C ASP A 48 -12.48 -9.32 6.61
N ILE A 49 -12.11 -8.60 7.66
CA ILE A 49 -10.74 -8.11 7.86
C ILE A 49 -9.89 -9.27 8.39
N LYS A 50 -8.90 -9.69 7.61
CA LYS A 50 -7.89 -10.69 8.01
C LYS A 50 -6.87 -10.08 8.98
N ASN A 51 -6.44 -8.86 8.69
CA ASN A 51 -5.47 -8.10 9.49
C ASN A 51 -5.48 -6.62 9.06
N GLN A 52 -5.16 -5.70 9.96
CA GLN A 52 -5.04 -4.29 9.62
C GLN A 52 -4.16 -3.54 10.61
N ASN A 53 -3.71 -2.36 10.19
CA ASN A 53 -3.18 -1.32 11.06
C ASN A 53 -3.43 0.06 10.41
N ASP A 54 -2.77 1.11 10.90
CA ASP A 54 -2.97 2.47 10.39
C ASP A 54 -2.54 2.66 8.92
N SER A 55 -1.66 1.79 8.42
CA SER A 55 -1.04 1.88 7.09
C SER A 55 -1.73 0.98 6.06
N TYR A 56 -2.43 -0.08 6.45
CA TYR A 56 -3.08 -0.99 5.50
C TYR A 56 -4.24 -1.78 6.09
N ILE A 57 -5.07 -2.31 5.21
CA ILE A 57 -6.14 -3.26 5.52
C ILE A 57 -5.95 -4.49 4.61
N LYS A 58 -5.90 -5.67 5.22
CA LYS A 58 -5.88 -6.96 4.52
C LYS A 58 -7.21 -7.66 4.74
N ILE A 59 -7.85 -8.05 3.65
CA ILE A 59 -9.23 -8.56 3.66
C ILE A 59 -9.31 -10.01 3.14
N SER A 60 -10.46 -10.65 3.33
CA SER A 60 -10.77 -11.95 2.74
C SER A 60 -11.05 -11.83 1.25
N ASP A 61 -12.26 -11.39 0.94
CA ASP A 61 -12.78 -11.03 -0.37
C ASP A 61 -13.98 -10.11 -0.13
N PHE A 62 -14.21 -9.13 -1.00
CA PHE A 62 -15.48 -8.44 -1.07
C PHE A 62 -16.58 -9.39 -1.57
N ARG A 63 -17.76 -9.29 -0.95
CA ARG A 63 -18.95 -10.08 -1.26
C ARG A 63 -20.19 -9.21 -1.22
N PHE A 64 -21.12 -9.43 -2.14
CA PHE A 64 -22.41 -8.74 -2.11
C PHE A 64 -23.21 -9.18 -0.88
N VAL A 65 -23.77 -8.21 -0.16
CA VAL A 65 -24.52 -8.45 1.08
C VAL A 65 -25.70 -9.40 0.83
N ASP A 66 -26.43 -9.19 -0.26
CA ASP A 66 -27.70 -9.91 -0.52
C ASP A 66 -27.51 -11.36 -0.95
N SER A 67 -26.41 -11.67 -1.65
CA SER A 67 -26.20 -12.98 -2.29
C SER A 67 -24.99 -13.74 -1.75
N ASN A 68 -24.14 -13.09 -0.95
CA ASN A 68 -22.86 -13.63 -0.48
C ASN A 68 -21.91 -14.08 -1.63
N LYS A 69 -22.23 -13.73 -2.89
CA LYS A 69 -21.39 -13.99 -4.06
C LYS A 69 -20.19 -13.06 -4.04
N LYS A 70 -19.04 -13.56 -4.49
CA LYS A 70 -17.80 -12.80 -4.60
C LYS A 70 -17.98 -11.60 -5.54
N ALA A 71 -17.69 -10.42 -5.02
CA ALA A 71 -17.75 -9.15 -5.74
C ALA A 71 -16.40 -8.94 -6.43
N LYS A 72 -16.24 -9.54 -7.63
CA LYS A 72 -14.93 -9.67 -8.28
C LYS A 72 -14.31 -8.31 -8.64
N MET A 73 -15.14 -7.35 -9.06
CA MET A 73 -14.68 -6.01 -9.46
C MET A 73 -14.10 -5.24 -8.28
N GLU A 74 -14.73 -5.35 -7.11
CA GLU A 74 -14.34 -4.72 -5.85
C GLU A 74 -13.05 -5.34 -5.30
N ASN A 75 -12.83 -6.64 -5.49
CA ASN A 75 -11.57 -7.29 -5.15
C ASN A 75 -10.39 -6.81 -6.02
N SER A 76 -10.67 -6.38 -7.25
CA SER A 76 -9.69 -5.83 -8.19
C SER A 76 -9.86 -4.33 -8.40
N ALA A 77 -10.51 -3.60 -7.49
CA ALA A 77 -10.65 -2.16 -7.62
C ALA A 77 -9.27 -1.52 -7.48
N TRP A 78 -8.98 -0.48 -8.27
CA TRP A 78 -7.71 0.23 -8.20
C TRP A 78 -7.53 0.97 -6.87
N LEU A 79 -8.58 1.69 -6.46
CA LEU A 79 -8.66 2.38 -5.18
C LEU A 79 -9.92 1.99 -4.42
N MET A 80 -9.79 1.95 -3.10
CA MET A 80 -10.89 1.88 -2.16
C MET A 80 -10.92 3.18 -1.34
N LYS A 81 -12.10 3.81 -1.26
CA LYS A 81 -12.36 4.94 -0.38
C LYS A 81 -13.14 4.44 0.84
N LEU A 82 -12.53 4.59 2.02
CA LEU A 82 -13.16 4.28 3.30
C LEU A 82 -13.20 5.58 4.11
N GLN A 83 -14.40 6.11 4.32
CA GLN A 83 -14.59 7.46 4.86
C GLN A 83 -13.85 8.49 3.98
N ASP A 84 -12.99 9.33 4.58
CA ASP A 84 -12.18 10.34 3.88
C ASP A 84 -10.77 9.83 3.50
N LYS A 85 -10.51 8.53 3.63
CA LYS A 85 -9.21 7.94 3.35
C LYS A 85 -9.24 7.12 2.07
N LEU A 86 -8.22 7.32 1.24
CA LEU A 86 -7.96 6.50 0.06
C LEU A 86 -7.00 5.38 0.42
N TYR A 87 -7.28 4.20 -0.12
CA TYR A 87 -6.44 3.03 -0.05
C TYR A 87 -6.20 2.50 -1.45
N PHE A 88 -4.94 2.24 -1.78
CA PHE A 88 -4.48 1.67 -3.03
C PHE A 88 -4.42 0.15 -2.96
N ASN A 89 -4.93 -0.52 -3.99
CA ASN A 89 -4.87 -1.98 -4.06
C ASN A 89 -3.44 -2.42 -4.41
N MET A 90 -2.79 -3.11 -3.48
CA MET A 90 -1.41 -3.58 -3.62
C MET A 90 -1.25 -4.65 -4.71
N LEU A 91 -2.33 -5.17 -5.31
CA LEU A 91 -2.27 -5.92 -6.56
C LEU A 91 -1.56 -5.13 -7.68
N TYR A 92 -1.66 -3.80 -7.65
CA TYR A 92 -1.08 -2.89 -8.64
C TYR A 92 0.25 -2.27 -8.17
N ALA A 93 0.87 -2.80 -7.12
CA ALA A 93 2.20 -2.38 -6.69
C ALA A 93 3.28 -3.19 -7.45
N SER A 94 4.09 -2.52 -8.25
CA SER A 94 5.17 -3.16 -9.01
C SER A 94 6.21 -3.79 -8.07
N HIS A 95 6.60 -5.04 -8.36
CA HIS A 95 7.61 -5.83 -7.65
C HIS A 95 7.30 -6.26 -6.20
N ILE A 96 6.44 -5.55 -5.47
CA ILE A 96 6.04 -5.88 -4.08
C ILE A 96 4.53 -6.10 -3.93
N TYR A 97 3.88 -6.60 -4.98
CA TYR A 97 2.42 -6.80 -4.96
C TYR A 97 1.99 -7.75 -3.84
N SER A 98 0.86 -7.43 -3.20
CA SER A 98 0.25 -8.27 -2.17
C SER A 98 -1.22 -8.43 -2.48
N PHE A 99 -1.66 -9.67 -2.74
CA PHE A 99 -3.07 -9.97 -2.92
C PHE A 99 -3.87 -9.64 -1.65
N ASP A 100 -5.11 -9.24 -1.85
CA ASP A 100 -6.10 -8.92 -0.81
C ASP A 100 -5.68 -7.79 0.15
N THR A 101 -4.76 -6.92 -0.26
CA THR A 101 -4.21 -5.86 0.57
C THR A 101 -4.47 -4.49 -0.04
N TYR A 102 -5.03 -3.61 0.77
CA TYR A 102 -5.25 -2.20 0.46
C TYR A 102 -4.35 -1.35 1.36
N ALA A 103 -3.35 -0.68 0.79
CA ALA A 103 -2.43 0.20 1.52
C ALA A 103 -2.96 1.63 1.52
N LYS A 104 -2.95 2.29 2.67
CA LYS A 104 -3.42 3.67 2.82
C LYS A 104 -2.54 4.61 2.00
N VAL A 105 -3.17 5.50 1.24
CA VAL A 105 -2.47 6.60 0.57
C VAL A 105 -2.09 7.65 1.62
N ASN A 106 -0.80 7.86 1.82
CA ASN A 106 -0.30 8.80 2.82
C ASN A 106 -0.36 10.25 2.35
N LEU A 107 -0.14 10.47 1.06
CA LEU A 107 -0.17 11.78 0.41
C LEU A 107 -1.01 11.66 -0.87
N VAL A 108 -2.08 12.45 -0.94
CA VAL A 108 -2.97 12.54 -2.09
C VAL A 108 -2.67 13.88 -2.76
N GLY A 109 -2.08 13.85 -3.96
CA GLY A 109 -1.76 15.04 -4.74
C GLY A 109 -2.38 15.03 -6.12
N LYS A 110 -2.21 16.14 -6.87
CA LYS A 110 -2.74 16.27 -8.23
C LYS A 110 -1.98 15.43 -9.25
N LYS A 111 -0.68 15.22 -9.04
CA LYS A 111 0.22 14.48 -9.94
C LYS A 111 0.58 13.12 -9.39
N TYR A 112 0.86 13.04 -8.10
CA TYR A 112 1.32 11.83 -7.46
C TYR A 112 0.54 11.49 -6.20
N PHE A 113 0.28 10.20 -6.02
CA PHE A 113 0.07 9.64 -4.69
C PHE A 113 1.38 9.09 -4.14
N LEU A 114 1.55 9.23 -2.83
CA LEU A 114 2.64 8.61 -2.10
C LEU A 114 2.10 7.65 -1.05
N ILE A 115 2.67 6.45 -1.03
CA ILE A 115 2.47 5.46 0.04
C ILE A 115 3.83 5.15 0.63
N TYR A 116 3.95 5.16 1.95
CA TYR A 116 5.16 4.70 2.64
C TYR A 116 4.78 3.68 3.71
N LEU A 117 5.38 2.49 3.62
CA LEU A 117 5.13 1.35 4.49
C LEU A 117 6.39 1.09 5.31
N ASP A 118 6.23 0.98 6.61
CA ASP A 118 7.30 0.60 7.53
C ASP A 118 7.68 -0.87 7.28
N GLU A 119 8.95 -1.13 6.95
CA GLU A 119 9.39 -2.49 6.58
C GLU A 119 9.22 -3.53 7.70
N GLN A 120 9.15 -3.10 8.96
CA GLN A 120 8.98 -3.98 10.11
C GLN A 120 7.51 -4.09 10.50
N LYS A 121 6.82 -2.96 10.71
CA LYS A 121 5.40 -2.91 11.14
C LYS A 121 4.46 -3.38 10.03
N ASP A 122 4.74 -3.02 8.78
CA ASP A 122 3.85 -3.18 7.63
C ASP A 122 4.26 -4.33 6.70
N LYS A 123 5.18 -5.20 7.16
CA LYS A 123 5.71 -6.34 6.39
C LYS A 123 4.67 -7.28 5.76
N LYS A 124 3.46 -7.32 6.30
CA LYS A 124 2.36 -8.17 5.78
C LYS A 124 1.62 -7.54 4.59
N ALA A 125 1.82 -6.24 4.36
CA ALA A 125 1.31 -5.50 3.22
C ALA A 125 2.33 -5.38 2.09
N ILE A 126 3.62 -5.43 2.43
CA ILE A 126 4.73 -5.47 1.47
C ILE A 126 4.82 -6.90 0.94
N GLY A 127 4.49 -7.10 -0.32
CA GLY A 127 4.63 -8.39 -0.98
C GLY A 127 6.08 -8.86 -0.98
N ALA A 128 6.28 -10.18 -0.96
CA ALA A 128 7.61 -10.73 -1.13
C ALA A 128 8.11 -10.41 -2.54
N THR A 129 9.18 -9.62 -2.66
CA THR A 129 10.00 -9.57 -3.86
C THR A 129 10.59 -10.97 -4.05
N ASN A 130 10.04 -11.73 -5.00
CA ASN A 130 10.47 -13.10 -5.26
C ASN A 130 11.93 -13.06 -5.76
N PRO A 131 12.95 -13.41 -4.95
CA PRO A 131 14.32 -13.42 -5.42
C PRO A 131 14.46 -14.65 -6.29
N TYR A 132 14.63 -14.47 -7.60
CA TYR A 132 15.00 -15.56 -8.49
C TYR A 132 16.26 -16.24 -7.97
N GLY A 133 16.11 -17.45 -7.43
CA GLY A 133 17.20 -18.33 -6.99
C GLY A 133 17.78 -17.97 -5.62
N GLY A 134 17.55 -18.81 -4.62
CA GLY A 134 18.12 -18.74 -3.26
C GLY A 134 19.62 -19.01 -3.17
N SER A 135 20.40 -18.54 -4.16
CA SER A 135 21.86 -18.56 -4.13
C SER A 135 22.39 -17.38 -3.30
N LEU A 136 23.59 -17.53 -2.72
CA LEU A 136 24.28 -16.44 -2.02
C LEU A 136 24.49 -15.21 -2.91
N ILE A 137 24.67 -15.41 -4.22
CA ILE A 137 24.75 -14.35 -5.23
C ILE A 137 23.39 -13.65 -5.39
N GLY A 138 22.31 -14.42 -5.42
CA GLY A 138 20.94 -13.90 -5.41
C GLY A 138 20.64 -13.06 -4.17
N LEU A 139 21.15 -13.46 -3.00
CA LEU A 139 21.03 -12.70 -1.75
C LEU A 139 21.85 -11.41 -1.75
N ALA A 140 23.06 -11.40 -2.34
CA ALA A 140 23.87 -10.19 -2.46
C ALA A 140 23.27 -9.17 -3.43
N ILE A 141 22.79 -9.65 -4.58
CA ILE A 141 22.04 -8.82 -5.56
C ILE A 141 20.76 -8.28 -4.91
N TYR A 142 20.05 -9.13 -4.17
CA TYR A 142 18.86 -8.70 -3.43
C TYR A 142 19.18 -7.65 -2.36
N ALA A 143 20.30 -7.78 -1.64
CA ALA A 143 20.71 -6.80 -0.64
C ALA A 143 21.07 -5.44 -1.26
N ASP A 144 21.80 -5.42 -2.39
CA ASP A 144 22.11 -4.19 -3.13
C ASP A 144 20.82 -3.56 -3.69
N LEU A 145 19.95 -4.35 -4.32
CA LEU A 145 18.65 -3.88 -4.80
C LEU A 145 17.80 -3.32 -3.67
N LYS A 146 17.71 -4.03 -2.53
CA LYS A 146 16.97 -3.59 -1.34
C LYS A 146 17.48 -2.24 -0.83
N SER A 147 18.80 -2.05 -0.79
CA SER A 147 19.40 -0.79 -0.33
C SER A 147 19.00 0.43 -1.17
N ARG A 148 18.67 0.22 -2.46
CA ARG A 148 18.29 1.29 -3.41
C ARG A 148 16.80 1.61 -3.43
N VAL A 149 15.99 0.79 -2.74
CA VAL A 149 14.52 0.91 -2.73
C VAL A 149 13.94 1.13 -1.34
N THR A 150 14.80 1.12 -0.32
CA THR A 150 14.46 1.41 1.07
C THR A 150 14.87 2.83 1.43
N TRP A 151 13.92 3.62 1.92
CA TRP A 151 14.18 4.95 2.45
C TRP A 151 14.24 4.92 3.97
N LYS A 152 15.25 5.56 4.55
CA LYS A 152 15.34 5.72 6.01
C LYS A 152 14.73 7.07 6.40
N ASP A 153 13.98 7.11 7.50
CA ASP A 153 13.66 8.37 8.16
C ASP A 153 14.88 8.89 8.94
N LYS A 154 14.78 10.12 9.46
CA LYS A 154 15.84 10.72 10.30
C LYS A 154 16.14 9.95 11.59
N LYS A 155 15.24 9.05 12.00
CA LYS A 155 15.39 8.18 13.18
C LYS A 155 16.01 6.82 12.82
N GLY A 156 16.35 6.60 11.55
CA GLY A 156 17.00 5.38 11.04
C GLY A 156 16.03 4.25 10.71
N LYS A 157 14.71 4.49 10.75
CA LYS A 157 13.69 3.49 10.47
C LYS A 157 13.48 3.36 8.97
N SER A 158 13.37 2.12 8.50
CA SER A 158 13.28 1.77 7.09
C SER A 158 11.85 1.73 6.57
N TYR A 159 11.65 2.30 5.39
CA TYR A 159 10.37 2.37 4.71
C TYR A 159 10.51 1.93 3.24
N THR A 160 9.53 1.18 2.77
CA THR A 160 9.29 1.00 1.34
C THR A 160 8.32 2.08 0.87
N VAL A 161 8.69 2.82 -0.16
CA VAL A 161 7.90 3.94 -0.67
C VAL A 161 7.39 3.61 -2.07
N LEU A 162 6.10 3.78 -2.30
CA LEU A 162 5.47 3.68 -3.61
C LEU A 162 5.02 5.06 -4.08
N LEU A 163 5.27 5.34 -5.35
CA LEU A 163 4.76 6.49 -6.07
C LEU A 163 3.78 6.02 -7.15
N ILE A 164 2.60 6.62 -7.19
CA ILE A 164 1.58 6.38 -8.21
C ILE A 164 1.39 7.68 -8.99
N ASP A 165 1.54 7.63 -10.31
CA ASP A 165 1.27 8.78 -11.17
C ASP A 165 -0.25 8.86 -11.42
N VAL A 166 -0.87 9.88 -10.84
CA VAL A 166 -2.31 10.08 -11.00
C VAL A 166 -2.65 11.06 -12.13
N GLU A 167 -1.65 11.67 -12.77
CA GLU A 167 -1.84 12.52 -13.94
C GLU A 167 -1.75 11.72 -15.25
N ASN A 168 -0.83 10.75 -15.29
CA ASN A 168 -0.56 9.93 -16.46
C ASN A 168 -0.71 8.44 -16.14
N LYS A 169 -1.56 7.74 -16.90
CA LYS A 169 -1.54 6.27 -16.90
C LYS A 169 -0.20 5.77 -17.43
N ASP A 170 0.48 4.94 -16.66
CA ASP A 170 1.84 4.47 -16.98
C ASP A 170 1.86 2.99 -17.45
N ASN A 171 0.69 2.49 -17.86
CA ASN A 171 0.45 1.12 -18.31
C ASN A 171 0.94 0.87 -19.74
N VAL A 172 2.26 0.81 -19.92
CA VAL A 172 2.84 0.38 -21.19
C VAL A 172 2.73 -1.15 -21.28
N GLY A 173 1.62 -1.64 -21.84
CA GLY A 173 1.40 -3.07 -22.13
C GLY A 173 0.26 -3.74 -21.35
N ASP A 174 -0.34 -3.04 -20.38
CA ASP A 174 -1.50 -3.53 -19.64
C ASP A 174 -2.79 -2.86 -20.14
N LYS A 175 -3.80 -3.66 -20.52
CA LYS A 175 -5.10 -3.16 -20.98
C LYS A 175 -5.96 -2.61 -19.83
N ARG A 176 -5.58 -2.84 -18.57
CA ARG A 176 -6.30 -2.34 -17.40
C ARG A 176 -6.20 -0.82 -17.33
N ASP A 177 -7.28 -0.16 -16.97
CA ASP A 177 -7.33 1.29 -16.73
C ASP A 177 -6.79 1.59 -15.33
N VAL A 178 -5.48 1.52 -15.13
CA VAL A 178 -4.83 1.75 -13.82
C VAL A 178 -3.56 2.60 -13.98
N SER A 179 -3.03 3.13 -12.88
CA SER A 179 -1.60 3.47 -12.79
C SER A 179 -0.95 2.61 -11.72
N PHE A 180 0.25 2.11 -12.00
CA PHE A 180 0.97 1.23 -11.10
C PHE A 180 1.68 1.99 -9.99
N GLY A 181 1.67 1.43 -8.78
CA GLY A 181 2.52 1.89 -7.69
C GLY A 181 3.94 1.41 -7.94
N ARG A 182 4.81 2.34 -8.34
CA ARG A 182 6.23 2.06 -8.56
C ARG A 182 6.98 2.25 -7.27
N ILE A 183 7.87 1.30 -6.95
CA ILE A 183 8.80 1.50 -5.85
C ILE A 183 9.69 2.70 -6.19
N LEU A 184 9.70 3.67 -5.29
CA LEU A 184 10.45 4.89 -5.45
C LEU A 184 11.92 4.59 -5.19
N ASP A 185 12.71 4.45 -6.25
CA ASP A 185 14.15 4.29 -6.19
C ASP A 185 14.86 5.62 -6.43
N THR A 186 16.19 5.63 -6.31
CA THR A 186 17.01 6.81 -6.61
C THR A 186 16.77 7.35 -8.02
N LYS A 187 16.49 6.50 -9.02
CA LYS A 187 16.28 6.94 -10.40
C LYS A 187 14.98 7.72 -10.54
N LEU A 188 13.90 7.26 -9.92
CA LEU A 188 12.63 7.98 -9.89
C LEU A 188 12.74 9.30 -9.12
N ILE A 189 13.48 9.34 -8.01
CA ILE A 189 13.75 10.61 -7.30
C ILE A 189 14.46 11.62 -8.21
N LEU A 190 15.48 11.19 -8.95
CA LEU A 190 16.19 12.05 -9.89
C LEU A 190 15.27 12.52 -11.02
N LYS A 191 14.44 11.64 -11.57
CA LYS A 191 13.43 11.99 -12.57
C LYS A 191 12.44 13.05 -12.06
N ILE A 192 11.92 12.89 -10.84
CA ILE A 192 10.93 13.81 -10.25
C ILE A 192 11.58 15.17 -9.91
N SER A 193 12.83 15.15 -9.45
CA SER A 193 13.58 16.36 -9.12
C SER A 193 14.25 17.02 -10.33
N ASN A 194 14.03 16.49 -11.54
CA ASN A 194 14.65 16.95 -12.79
C ASN A 194 16.17 17.09 -12.67
N ASP A 195 16.82 16.05 -12.13
CA ASP A 195 18.26 15.96 -11.91
C ASP A 195 18.84 17.14 -11.09
N SER A 196 18.08 17.62 -10.11
CA SER A 196 18.52 18.72 -9.22
C SER A 196 19.90 18.42 -8.57
N PRO A 197 20.90 19.31 -8.73
CA PRO A 197 22.22 19.13 -8.14
C PRO A 197 22.21 18.99 -6.61
N GLU A 198 21.27 19.66 -5.94
CA GLU A 198 21.10 19.56 -4.49
C GLU A 198 20.63 18.17 -4.07
N VAL A 199 19.65 17.62 -4.80
CA VAL A 199 19.12 16.26 -4.56
C VAL A 199 20.21 15.22 -4.81
N ILE A 200 20.95 15.35 -5.92
CA ILE A 200 22.09 14.48 -6.23
C ILE A 200 23.14 14.51 -5.12
N SER A 201 23.47 15.70 -4.62
CA SER A 201 24.44 15.87 -3.53
C SER A 201 23.98 15.19 -2.24
N LYS A 202 22.72 15.39 -1.84
CA LYS A 202 22.14 14.73 -0.64
C LYS A 202 22.12 13.22 -0.77
N LEU A 203 21.75 12.69 -1.95
CA LEU A 203 21.76 11.24 -2.22
C LEU A 203 23.17 10.65 -2.14
N LYS A 204 24.16 11.28 -2.78
CA LYS A 204 25.57 10.83 -2.72
C LYS A 204 26.14 10.81 -1.30
N ASN A 205 25.72 11.76 -0.48
CA ASN A 205 26.16 11.89 0.91
C ASN A 205 25.32 11.09 1.91
N ASN A 206 24.38 10.24 1.45
CA ASN A 206 23.44 9.49 2.29
C ASN A 206 22.62 10.35 3.27
N ASN A 207 22.37 11.61 2.90
CA ASN A 207 21.63 12.60 3.69
C ASN A 207 20.24 12.89 3.07
N PHE A 208 19.69 11.94 2.30
CA PHE A 208 18.37 12.03 1.70
C PHE A 208 17.44 11.02 2.37
N TYR A 209 16.59 11.54 3.27
CA TYR A 209 15.70 10.74 4.12
C TYR A 209 14.27 10.70 3.58
N LEU A 210 13.41 9.88 4.19
CA LEU A 210 11.98 9.80 3.88
C LEU A 210 11.31 11.19 3.94
N GLU A 211 11.67 12.04 4.89
CA GLU A 211 11.15 13.40 4.98
C GLU A 211 11.48 14.21 3.72
N ASN A 212 12.69 14.06 3.16
CA ASN A 212 13.07 14.73 1.91
C ASN A 212 12.28 14.20 0.71
N VAL A 213 11.95 12.90 0.70
CA VAL A 213 11.06 12.31 -0.30
C VAL A 213 9.67 12.95 -0.24
N ILE A 214 9.11 13.04 0.97
CA ILE A 214 7.77 13.60 1.20
C ILE A 214 7.74 15.08 0.77
N ASP A 215 8.75 15.86 1.17
CA ASP A 215 8.87 17.28 0.81
C ASP A 215 8.94 17.45 -0.72
N LEU A 216 9.82 16.70 -1.39
CA LEU A 216 9.97 16.75 -2.85
C LEU A 216 8.65 16.43 -3.57
N VAL A 217 7.96 15.36 -3.16
CA VAL A 217 6.70 14.95 -3.80
C VAL A 217 5.58 15.96 -3.52
N ASN A 218 5.53 16.55 -2.31
CA ASN A 218 4.59 17.62 -2.00
C ASN A 218 4.83 18.86 -2.87
N GLU A 219 6.08 19.30 -3.02
CA GLU A 219 6.43 20.44 -3.87
C GLU A 219 5.98 20.25 -5.33
N VAL A 220 6.19 19.04 -5.86
CA VAL A 220 5.78 18.72 -7.24
C VAL A 220 4.26 18.61 -7.37
N ASN A 221 3.55 18.21 -6.33
CA ASN A 221 2.09 18.14 -6.31
C ASN A 221 1.39 19.50 -6.21
N ILE A 222 2.07 20.52 -5.68
CA ILE A 222 1.55 21.89 -5.58
C ILE A 222 1.74 22.65 -6.90
N LYS A 223 2.84 22.40 -7.62
CA LYS A 223 3.17 22.99 -8.91
C LYS A 223 2.33 22.44 -10.05
#